data_AF-R0MKH6-F1
#
_entry.id   AF-R0MKH6-F1
#
_cell.length_a   1.000
_cell.length_b   1.000
_cell.length_c   1.000
_cell.angle_alpha   90.00
_cell.angle_beta   90.00
_cell.angle_gamma   90.00
#
_symmetry.space_group_name_H-M   'P 1'
#
loop_
_entity.id
_entity.type
_entity.pdbx_description
1 polymer ?
#
loop_
_entity_poly.entity_id
_entity_poly.type
_entity_poly.pdbx_seq_one_letter_code
_entity_poly.pdbx_strand_id
1 'polypeptide(L)'
;MDVIETKLKNLNVDKKISKTLYQNLSKIFNNTKTIEEDNEITKQLLTLIYDYGITKEEIKMLLKGITKHMEHPLKEFRENGFILTSCIFKHKGFKIEKMANYEFHKELIKKILGPENKKTIEEENTVHVIKLPKRHKVKYLKYAIEILMNNEDKKFEDVFDNIVELIKRASDRTLNQAKEYLNFILIAEFDSFEKIKAISLLIQRQESLLEQVLDEIFGFYFNVKNKVDLIFSLIVYIETSESCDYRYILQKITENKKEVHHVIEKYLNVLLDKLKDRL
;
A
#
# COMPACT_ATOMS: atom_id res chain seq x y z
N MET A 1 33.82 -40.54 -7.40
CA MET A 1 32.58 -40.27 -6.63
C MET A 1 32.76 -39.12 -5.64
N ASP A 2 34.00 -38.76 -5.27
CA ASP A 2 34.31 -37.80 -4.20
C ASP A 2 34.06 -36.31 -4.52
N VAL A 3 34.07 -35.91 -5.79
CA VAL A 3 33.82 -34.49 -6.18
C VAL A 3 32.35 -34.10 -6.01
N ILE A 4 31.42 -35.06 -6.16
CA ILE A 4 29.98 -34.81 -6.04
C ILE A 4 29.58 -34.74 -4.56
N GLU A 5 30.12 -35.61 -3.70
CA GLU A 5 29.87 -35.57 -2.26
C GLU A 5 30.41 -34.30 -1.60
N THR A 6 31.57 -33.79 -2.05
CA THR A 6 32.14 -32.55 -1.51
C THR A 6 31.31 -31.33 -1.91
N LYS A 7 30.79 -31.29 -3.16
CA LYS A 7 29.85 -30.25 -3.60
C LYS A 7 28.51 -30.31 -2.85
N LEU A 8 27.97 -31.50 -2.60
CA LEU A 8 26.72 -31.69 -1.85
C LEU A 8 26.88 -31.33 -0.36
N LYS A 9 28.03 -31.62 0.25
CA LYS A 9 28.36 -31.18 1.61
C LYS A 9 28.49 -29.67 1.69
N ASN A 10 29.17 -29.02 0.76
CA ASN A 10 29.27 -27.55 0.70
C ASN A 10 27.91 -26.88 0.48
N LEU A 11 27.07 -27.40 -0.43
CA LEU A 11 25.68 -26.95 -0.62
C LEU A 11 24.82 -27.09 0.64
N ASN A 12 25.03 -28.13 1.46
CA ASN A 12 24.29 -28.33 2.71
C ASN A 12 24.82 -27.45 3.86
N VAL A 13 26.11 -27.12 3.88
CA VAL A 13 26.69 -26.14 4.81
C VAL A 13 26.20 -24.74 4.45
N ASP A 14 26.25 -24.36 3.17
CA ASP A 14 25.77 -23.07 2.66
C ASP A 14 24.26 -22.86 2.92
N LYS A 15 23.44 -23.91 2.76
CA LYS A 15 22.01 -23.88 3.08
C LYS A 15 21.73 -23.72 4.59
N LYS A 16 22.52 -24.34 5.47
CA LYS A 16 22.37 -24.18 6.92
C LYS A 16 22.77 -22.77 7.38
N ILE A 17 23.82 -22.21 6.78
CA ILE A 17 24.28 -20.84 7.05
C ILE A 17 23.22 -19.84 6.56
N SER A 18 22.70 -20.02 5.34
CA SER A 18 21.62 -19.20 4.75
C SER A 18 20.36 -19.18 5.63
N LYS A 19 19.88 -20.34 6.11
CA LYS A 19 18.70 -20.41 6.99
C LYS A 19 18.88 -19.65 8.31
N THR A 20 20.07 -19.72 8.92
CA THR A 20 20.36 -19.02 10.18
C THR A 20 20.43 -17.51 9.97
N LEU A 21 21.00 -17.07 8.83
CA LEU A 21 21.01 -15.67 8.41
C LEU A 21 19.59 -15.13 8.18
N TYR A 22 18.74 -15.87 7.46
CA TYR A 22 17.33 -15.50 7.27
C TYR A 22 16.58 -15.35 8.59
N GLN A 23 16.81 -16.25 9.55
CA GLN A 23 16.19 -16.15 10.88
C GLN A 23 16.62 -14.91 11.65
N ASN A 24 17.91 -14.58 11.61
CA ASN A 24 18.44 -13.41 12.32
C ASN A 24 17.99 -12.11 11.67
N LEU A 25 18.12 -12.00 10.34
CA LEU A 25 17.68 -10.82 9.60
C LEU A 25 16.16 -10.63 9.67
N SER A 26 15.37 -11.70 9.61
CA SER A 26 13.92 -11.63 9.83
C SER A 26 13.56 -11.04 11.19
N LYS A 27 14.25 -11.46 12.26
CA LYS A 27 14.03 -10.92 13.61
C LYS A 27 14.41 -9.45 13.71
N ILE A 28 15.54 -9.06 13.12
CA ILE A 28 16.01 -7.67 13.13
C ILE A 28 15.05 -6.81 12.31
N PHE A 29 14.73 -7.23 11.08
CA PHE A 29 13.77 -6.58 10.20
C PHE A 29 12.44 -6.34 10.92
N ASN A 30 11.91 -7.34 11.61
CA ASN A 30 10.65 -7.17 12.35
C ASN A 30 10.72 -6.12 13.48
N ASN A 31 11.91 -5.80 13.99
CA ASN A 31 12.12 -4.94 15.16
C ASN A 31 12.86 -3.64 14.84
N THR A 32 13.11 -3.35 13.56
CA THR A 32 13.81 -2.15 13.12
C THR A 32 13.11 -0.89 13.61
N LYS A 33 13.89 0.13 13.98
CA LYS A 33 13.35 1.39 14.53
C LYS A 33 13.72 2.62 13.71
N THR A 34 14.81 2.57 12.95
CA THR A 34 15.27 3.68 12.10
C THR A 34 15.20 3.29 10.63
N ILE A 35 15.05 4.29 9.75
CA ILE A 35 14.94 4.01 8.32
C ILE A 35 16.27 3.57 7.71
N GLU A 36 17.39 4.06 8.25
CA GLU A 36 18.73 3.65 7.85
C GLU A 36 18.98 2.17 8.14
N GLU A 37 18.62 1.70 9.34
CA GLU A 37 18.69 0.28 9.70
C GLU A 37 17.78 -0.55 8.78
N ASP A 38 16.60 -0.05 8.45
CA ASP A 38 15.62 -0.79 7.66
C ASP A 38 16.06 -0.98 6.21
N ASN A 39 16.61 0.08 5.62
CA ASN A 39 17.20 0.03 4.28
C ASN A 39 18.40 -0.95 4.23
N GLU A 40 19.27 -0.94 5.24
CA GLU A 40 20.42 -1.84 5.27
C GLU A 40 20.00 -3.31 5.46
N ILE A 41 19.03 -3.59 6.34
CA ILE A 41 18.49 -4.93 6.52
C ILE A 41 17.75 -5.40 5.26
N THR A 42 16.98 -4.52 4.62
CA THR A 42 16.29 -4.81 3.35
C THR A 42 17.29 -5.18 2.26
N LYS A 43 18.38 -4.43 2.13
CA LYS A 43 19.48 -4.74 1.20
C LYS A 43 20.12 -6.09 1.49
N GLN A 44 20.37 -6.43 2.76
CA GLN A 44 20.94 -7.73 3.14
C GLN A 44 19.98 -8.88 2.81
N LEU A 45 18.68 -8.71 3.04
CA LEU A 45 17.66 -9.70 2.68
C LEU A 45 17.57 -9.88 1.15
N LEU A 46 17.59 -8.79 0.37
CA LEU A 46 17.62 -8.87 -1.09
C LEU A 46 18.87 -9.58 -1.60
N THR A 47 20.02 -9.33 -0.98
CA THR A 47 21.28 -10.01 -1.31
C THR A 47 21.17 -11.51 -1.08
N LEU A 48 20.62 -11.93 0.07
CA LEU A 48 20.39 -13.36 0.34
C LEU A 48 19.43 -14.01 -0.66
N ILE A 49 18.35 -13.30 -1.02
CA ILE A 49 17.37 -13.78 -2.01
C ILE A 49 18.05 -13.97 -3.37
N TYR A 50 18.94 -13.05 -3.76
CA TYR A 50 19.67 -13.15 -5.01
C TYR A 50 20.70 -14.29 -5.03
N ASP A 51 21.56 -14.36 -4.01
CA ASP A 51 22.70 -15.28 -3.99
C ASP A 51 22.29 -16.72 -3.69
N TYR A 52 21.30 -16.92 -2.82
CA TYR A 52 20.94 -18.24 -2.29
C TYR A 52 19.51 -18.67 -2.65
N GLY A 53 18.70 -17.78 -3.21
CA GLY A 53 17.27 -17.98 -3.36
C GLY A 53 16.55 -17.95 -2.01
N ILE A 54 15.26 -18.26 -2.03
CA ILE A 54 14.43 -18.30 -0.83
C ILE A 54 13.48 -19.50 -0.86
N THR A 55 13.40 -20.22 0.26
CA THR A 55 12.54 -21.39 0.46
C THR A 55 11.19 -21.00 1.07
N LYS A 56 10.20 -21.90 1.02
CA LYS A 56 8.89 -21.65 1.63
C LYS A 56 8.97 -21.38 3.13
N GLU A 57 9.87 -22.06 3.84
CA GLU A 57 10.10 -21.86 5.28
C GLU A 57 10.69 -20.48 5.57
N GLU A 58 11.64 -20.00 4.77
CA GLU A 58 12.25 -18.68 4.93
C GLU A 58 11.26 -17.56 4.58
N ILE A 59 10.42 -17.76 3.55
CA ILE A 59 9.29 -16.86 3.26
C ILE A 59 8.40 -16.73 4.50
N LYS A 60 8.00 -17.86 5.12
CA LYS A 60 7.16 -17.83 6.33
C LYS A 60 7.80 -17.04 7.48
N MET A 61 9.12 -17.09 7.62
CA MET A 61 9.85 -16.32 8.63
C MET A 61 9.79 -14.82 8.34
N LEU A 62 9.94 -14.42 7.07
CA LEU A 62 9.92 -13.01 6.66
C LEU A 62 8.52 -12.40 6.63
N LEU A 63 7.48 -13.20 6.37
CA LEU A 63 6.11 -12.71 6.20
C LEU A 63 5.64 -11.83 7.35
N LYS A 64 5.93 -12.20 8.61
CA LYS A 64 5.54 -11.38 9.76
C LYS A 64 6.17 -9.98 9.73
N GLY A 65 7.46 -9.90 9.40
CA GLY A 65 8.17 -8.63 9.26
C GLY A 65 7.65 -7.81 8.09
N ILE A 66 7.43 -8.45 6.93
CA ILE A 66 6.88 -7.82 5.72
C ILE A 66 5.49 -7.23 6.00
N THR A 67 4.58 -8.00 6.60
CA THR A 67 3.24 -7.51 6.95
C THR A 67 3.33 -6.30 7.89
N LYS A 68 4.17 -6.37 8.92
CA LYS A 68 4.39 -5.23 9.82
C LYS A 68 4.93 -3.99 9.09
N HIS A 69 5.82 -4.17 8.12
CA HIS A 69 6.37 -3.09 7.30
C HIS A 69 5.29 -2.48 6.41
N MET A 70 4.49 -3.30 5.74
CA MET A 70 3.38 -2.84 4.89
C MET A 70 2.31 -2.08 5.69
N GLU A 71 2.09 -2.44 6.96
CA GLU A 71 1.19 -1.74 7.89
C GLU A 71 1.83 -0.54 8.58
N HIS A 72 3.12 -0.28 8.36
CA HIS A 72 3.84 0.77 9.07
C HIS A 72 3.31 2.18 8.70
N PRO A 73 3.19 3.12 9.66
CA PRO A 73 2.67 4.46 9.37
C PRO A 73 3.60 5.27 8.45
N LEU A 74 4.92 5.12 8.61
CA LEU A 74 5.93 5.77 7.78
C LEU A 74 6.05 5.08 6.42
N LYS A 75 6.02 5.89 5.36
CA LYS A 75 5.97 5.44 3.97
C LYS A 75 7.18 4.60 3.59
N GLU A 76 8.36 5.00 4.04
CA GLU A 76 9.65 4.42 3.70
C GLU A 76 9.75 2.96 4.17
N PHE A 77 9.31 2.67 5.40
CA PHE A 77 9.21 1.30 5.91
C PHE A 77 8.20 0.46 5.08
N ARG A 78 7.07 1.05 4.67
CA ARG A 78 6.10 0.34 3.80
C ARG A 78 6.71 -0.03 2.45
N GLU A 79 7.43 0.89 1.84
CA GLU A 79 8.09 0.67 0.54
C GLU A 79 9.05 -0.53 0.61
N ASN A 80 9.83 -0.66 1.69
CA ASN A 80 10.72 -1.81 1.89
C ASN A 80 9.96 -3.14 2.01
N GLY A 81 8.81 -3.14 2.68
CA GLY A 81 7.89 -4.29 2.70
C GLY A 81 7.41 -4.68 1.30
N PHE A 82 6.99 -3.71 0.48
CA PHE A 82 6.55 -3.97 -0.90
C PHE A 82 7.69 -4.42 -1.82
N ILE A 83 8.89 -3.87 -1.66
CA ILE A 83 10.10 -4.26 -2.41
C ILE A 83 10.44 -5.72 -2.14
N LEU A 84 10.52 -6.12 -0.87
CA LEU A 84 10.81 -7.51 -0.49
C LEU A 84 9.72 -8.46 -0.99
N THR A 85 8.45 -8.08 -0.84
CA THR A 85 7.32 -8.87 -1.36
C THR A 85 7.46 -9.10 -2.87
N SER A 86 7.73 -8.03 -3.62
CA SER A 86 7.90 -8.10 -5.07
C SER A 86 9.06 -9.01 -5.47
N CYS A 87 10.19 -8.96 -4.75
CA CYS A 87 11.36 -9.80 -5.03
C CYS A 87 11.15 -11.27 -4.65
N ILE A 88 10.53 -11.54 -3.50
CA ILE A 88 10.25 -12.91 -3.00
C ILE A 88 9.26 -13.63 -3.92
N PHE A 89 8.16 -12.96 -4.27
CA PHE A 89 7.09 -13.56 -5.08
C PHE A 89 7.24 -13.31 -6.58
N LYS A 90 8.30 -12.59 -6.99
CA LYS A 90 8.50 -12.12 -8.37
C LYS A 90 7.27 -11.39 -8.92
N HIS A 91 6.59 -10.65 -8.05
CA HIS A 91 5.33 -9.97 -8.33
C HIS A 91 5.59 -8.54 -8.78
N LYS A 92 4.97 -8.11 -9.88
CA LYS A 92 5.16 -6.76 -10.45
C LYS A 92 4.02 -5.78 -10.12
N GLY A 93 2.95 -6.22 -9.48
CA GLY A 93 1.75 -5.38 -9.27
C GLY A 93 1.93 -4.22 -8.29
N PHE A 94 2.99 -4.19 -7.48
CA PHE A 94 3.22 -3.10 -6.52
C PHE A 94 3.91 -1.86 -7.13
N LYS A 95 4.28 -1.89 -8.42
CA LYS A 95 4.97 -0.78 -9.12
C LYS A 95 6.14 -0.20 -8.32
N ILE A 96 6.96 -1.10 -7.76
CA ILE A 96 8.05 -0.73 -6.85
C ILE A 96 9.04 0.24 -7.49
N GLU A 97 9.17 0.26 -8.81
CA GLU A 97 10.00 1.20 -9.57
C GLU A 97 9.63 2.69 -9.37
N LYS A 98 8.46 2.99 -8.80
CA LYS A 98 8.02 4.35 -8.46
C LYS A 98 8.29 4.74 -7.00
N MET A 99 8.78 3.81 -6.17
CA MET A 99 9.05 4.02 -4.74
C MET A 99 10.38 4.74 -4.55
N ALA A 100 10.48 5.58 -3.51
CA ALA A 100 11.74 6.28 -3.22
C ALA A 100 12.84 5.27 -2.83
N ASN A 101 12.47 4.26 -2.04
CA ASN A 101 13.39 3.21 -1.60
C ASN A 101 13.84 2.26 -2.72
N TYR A 102 13.18 2.27 -3.88
CA TYR A 102 13.60 1.48 -5.02
C TYR A 102 14.98 1.90 -5.53
N GLU A 103 15.26 3.20 -5.61
CA GLU A 103 16.56 3.68 -6.10
C GLU A 103 17.72 3.23 -5.19
N PHE A 104 17.48 3.05 -3.89
CA PHE A 104 18.47 2.51 -2.95
C PHE A 104 18.81 1.02 -3.19
N HIS A 105 17.90 0.27 -3.82
CA HIS A 105 17.99 -1.18 -3.97
C HIS A 105 17.96 -1.66 -5.44
N LYS A 106 17.88 -0.72 -6.39
CA LYS A 106 17.61 -0.92 -7.80
C LYS A 106 18.44 -2.01 -8.45
N GLU A 107 19.74 -2.03 -8.19
CA GLU A 107 20.66 -3.00 -8.79
C GLU A 107 20.39 -4.43 -8.31
N LEU A 108 20.07 -4.62 -7.03
CA LEU A 108 19.68 -5.94 -6.49
C LEU A 108 18.31 -6.36 -7.01
N ILE A 109 17.34 -5.43 -7.03
CA ILE A 109 15.98 -5.71 -7.52
C ILE A 109 16.02 -6.18 -8.98
N LYS A 110 16.75 -5.47 -9.85
CA LYS A 110 16.92 -5.86 -11.26
C LYS A 110 17.54 -7.24 -11.43
N LYS A 111 18.53 -7.57 -10.58
CA LYS A 111 19.18 -8.88 -10.60
C LYS A 111 18.23 -10.01 -10.21
N ILE A 112 17.36 -9.80 -9.22
CA ILE A 112 16.40 -10.81 -8.74
C ILE A 112 15.23 -10.99 -9.71
N LEU A 113 14.67 -9.90 -10.22
CA LEU A 113 13.51 -9.92 -11.12
C LEU A 113 13.88 -10.19 -12.58
N GLY A 114 15.18 -10.15 -12.89
CA GLY A 114 15.75 -10.34 -14.22
C GLY A 114 15.60 -9.12 -15.14
N PRO A 115 16.41 -9.01 -16.20
CA PRO A 115 16.13 -8.07 -17.27
C PRO A 115 14.77 -8.42 -17.87
N GLU A 116 13.97 -7.41 -18.20
CA GLU A 116 12.81 -7.63 -19.07
C GLU A 116 13.33 -8.36 -20.33
N ASN A 117 12.78 -9.53 -20.65
CA ASN A 117 12.93 -10.10 -21.99
C ASN A 117 12.22 -9.16 -22.98
N LYS A 118 12.86 -8.03 -23.29
CA LYS A 118 12.66 -7.30 -24.53
C LYS A 118 13.36 -8.12 -25.59
N LYS A 119 12.58 -8.88 -26.36
CA LYS A 119 13.01 -9.22 -27.72
C LYS A 119 13.36 -7.89 -28.40
N THR A 120 14.63 -7.73 -28.69
CA THR A 120 15.20 -6.71 -29.56
C THR A 120 14.49 -6.80 -30.91
N ILE A 121 13.75 -5.76 -31.26
CA ILE A 121 13.70 -5.32 -32.65
C ILE A 121 14.80 -4.27 -32.71
N GLU A 122 15.86 -4.59 -33.45
CA GLU A 122 16.84 -3.61 -33.89
C GLU A 122 16.11 -2.57 -34.74
N GLU A 123 15.98 -1.35 -34.24
CA GLU A 123 15.84 -0.19 -35.10
C GLU A 123 16.95 0.79 -34.74
N GLU A 124 17.75 1.04 -35.77
CA GLU A 124 18.82 2.01 -35.82
C GLU A 124 18.38 3.38 -35.28
N ASN A 125 19.36 4.06 -34.70
CA ASN A 125 19.31 5.45 -34.24
C ASN A 125 18.37 6.36 -35.04
N THR A 126 17.13 6.48 -34.55
CA THR A 126 16.36 7.72 -34.62
C THR A 126 15.65 7.88 -33.29
N VAL A 127 15.84 9.05 -32.66
CA VAL A 127 15.14 9.45 -31.45
C VAL A 127 13.67 9.64 -31.79
N HIS A 128 12.92 8.54 -31.87
CA HIS A 128 11.48 8.56 -31.77
C HIS A 128 11.14 8.36 -30.31
N VAL A 129 10.83 9.49 -29.66
CA VAL A 129 10.04 9.53 -28.44
C VAL A 129 8.81 8.67 -28.71
N ILE A 130 8.82 7.42 -28.25
CA ILE A 130 7.61 6.60 -28.14
C ILE A 130 6.77 7.35 -27.11
N LYS A 131 5.92 8.24 -27.60
CA LYS A 131 4.78 8.74 -26.84
C LYS A 131 4.00 7.48 -26.50
N LEU A 132 4.20 6.96 -25.28
CA LEU A 132 3.20 6.15 -24.61
C LEU A 132 1.85 6.76 -24.98
N PRO A 133 0.89 5.97 -25.51
CA PRO A 133 -0.40 6.52 -25.91
C PRO A 133 -0.84 7.39 -24.75
N LYS A 134 -1.07 8.69 -25.00
CA LYS A 134 -1.39 9.67 -23.97
C LYS A 134 -2.50 9.04 -23.15
N ARG A 135 -2.18 8.44 -21.98
CA ARG A 135 -3.16 7.87 -21.07
C ARG A 135 -4.16 8.99 -20.91
N HIS A 136 -5.38 8.75 -21.36
CA HIS A 136 -6.40 9.77 -21.31
C HIS A 136 -6.68 9.97 -19.82
N LYS A 137 -5.92 10.88 -19.20
CA LYS A 137 -6.12 11.27 -17.82
C LYS A 137 -7.58 11.66 -17.72
N VAL A 138 -8.32 10.92 -16.91
CA VAL A 138 -9.69 11.26 -16.60
C VAL A 138 -9.69 12.70 -16.11
N LYS A 139 -10.44 13.57 -16.80
CA LYS A 139 -10.43 15.02 -16.56
C LYS A 139 -11.54 15.47 -15.62
N TYR A 140 -12.57 14.65 -15.45
CA TYR A 140 -13.77 15.00 -14.71
C TYR A 140 -14.07 13.92 -13.67
N LEU A 141 -14.36 14.34 -12.44
CA LEU A 141 -14.71 13.44 -11.35
C LEU A 141 -15.89 12.54 -11.72
N LYS A 142 -16.95 13.09 -12.31
CA LYS A 142 -18.13 12.31 -12.72
C LYS A 142 -17.77 11.14 -13.64
N TYR A 143 -16.91 11.36 -14.63
CA TYR A 143 -16.46 10.30 -15.53
C TYR A 143 -15.56 9.27 -14.82
N ALA A 144 -14.78 9.71 -13.83
CA ALA A 144 -14.01 8.80 -12.99
C ALA A 144 -14.93 7.86 -12.19
N ILE A 145 -15.99 8.42 -11.62
CA ILE A 145 -17.00 7.66 -10.86
C ILE A 145 -17.78 6.71 -11.77
N GLU A 146 -18.13 7.11 -13.00
CA GLU A 146 -18.76 6.21 -13.98
C GLU A 146 -17.88 4.99 -14.31
N ILE A 147 -16.55 5.19 -14.42
CA ILE A 147 -15.60 4.08 -14.60
C ILE A 147 -15.62 3.12 -13.40
N LEU A 148 -15.63 3.67 -12.18
CA LEU A 148 -15.70 2.85 -10.95
C LEU A 148 -17.03 2.09 -10.87
N MET A 149 -18.15 2.73 -11.19
CA MET A 149 -19.47 2.12 -11.20
C MET A 149 -19.57 0.96 -12.19
N ASN A 150 -18.96 1.09 -13.37
CA ASN A 150 -19.00 0.07 -14.41
C ASN A 150 -18.02 -1.09 -14.19
N ASN A 151 -17.23 -1.08 -13.09
CA ASN A 151 -16.21 -2.07 -12.75
C ASN A 151 -15.26 -2.42 -13.92
N GLU A 152 -14.79 -1.40 -14.65
CA GLU A 152 -13.78 -1.61 -15.68
C GLU A 152 -12.37 -1.69 -15.06
N ASP A 153 -12.02 -2.85 -14.49
CA ASP A 153 -10.77 -3.11 -13.72
C ASP A 153 -9.51 -2.51 -14.34
N LYS A 154 -9.39 -2.57 -15.69
CA LYS A 154 -8.22 -2.07 -16.43
C LYS A 154 -8.02 -0.56 -16.34
N LYS A 155 -9.01 0.21 -15.86
CA LYS A 155 -8.96 1.68 -15.77
C LYS A 155 -8.97 2.20 -14.33
N PHE A 156 -9.07 1.34 -13.32
CA PHE A 156 -9.03 1.78 -11.92
C PHE A 156 -7.73 2.48 -11.58
N GLU A 157 -6.60 1.98 -12.08
CA GLU A 157 -5.30 2.63 -11.88
C GLU A 157 -5.28 4.05 -12.44
N ASP A 158 -5.81 4.26 -13.65
CA ASP A 158 -5.85 5.58 -14.29
C ASP A 158 -6.81 6.56 -13.57
N VAL A 159 -7.84 6.02 -12.91
CA VAL A 159 -8.75 6.79 -12.05
C VAL A 159 -8.04 7.18 -10.75
N PHE A 160 -7.53 6.21 -10.00
CA PHE A 160 -6.94 6.44 -8.68
C PHE A 160 -5.61 7.19 -8.72
N ASP A 161 -4.84 7.09 -9.83
CA ASP A 161 -3.64 7.92 -10.08
C ASP A 161 -3.96 9.44 -10.06
N ASN A 162 -5.22 9.84 -10.26
CA ASN A 162 -5.63 11.25 -10.35
C ASN A 162 -6.88 11.60 -9.52
N ILE A 163 -7.50 10.66 -8.82
CA ILE A 163 -8.82 10.87 -8.20
C ILE A 163 -8.81 11.96 -7.13
N VAL A 164 -7.71 12.07 -6.37
CA VAL A 164 -7.54 13.13 -5.36
C VAL A 164 -7.56 14.52 -6.03
N GLU A 165 -6.86 14.68 -7.14
CA GLU A 165 -6.82 15.94 -7.89
C GLU A 165 -8.18 16.25 -8.54
N LEU A 166 -8.91 15.21 -8.96
CA LEU A 166 -10.27 15.37 -9.50
C LEU A 166 -11.26 15.84 -8.44
N ILE A 167 -11.18 15.30 -7.22
CA ILE A 167 -12.00 15.77 -6.09
C ILE A 167 -11.63 17.19 -5.71
N LYS A 168 -10.33 17.52 -5.68
CA LYS A 168 -9.84 18.88 -5.38
C LYS A 168 -10.39 19.92 -6.35
N ARG A 169 -10.47 19.59 -7.64
CA ARG A 169 -10.97 20.48 -8.70
C ARG A 169 -12.49 20.44 -8.89
N ALA A 170 -13.19 19.50 -8.26
CA ALA A 170 -14.61 19.35 -8.44
C ALA A 170 -15.35 20.56 -7.85
N SER A 171 -16.26 21.12 -8.65
CA SER A 171 -17.17 22.17 -8.20
C SER A 171 -18.10 21.63 -7.11
N ASP A 172 -18.61 22.50 -6.25
CA ASP A 172 -19.54 22.09 -5.19
C ASP A 172 -20.81 21.46 -5.78
N ARG A 173 -21.27 21.95 -6.94
CA ARG A 173 -22.37 21.32 -7.71
C ARG A 173 -22.08 19.86 -8.06
N THR A 174 -20.83 19.53 -8.40
CA THR A 174 -20.40 18.15 -8.66
C THR A 174 -20.37 17.33 -7.37
N LEU A 175 -19.94 17.96 -6.27
CA LEU A 175 -19.83 17.31 -4.97
C LEU A 175 -21.17 17.15 -4.23
N ASN A 176 -22.27 17.71 -4.72
CA ASN A 176 -23.62 17.38 -4.23
C ASN A 176 -23.94 15.87 -4.32
N GLN A 177 -23.24 15.13 -5.18
CA GLN A 177 -23.34 13.67 -5.30
C GLN A 177 -22.29 12.93 -4.46
N ALA A 178 -21.60 13.58 -3.52
CA ALA A 178 -20.46 12.99 -2.83
C ALA A 178 -20.79 11.73 -2.03
N LYS A 179 -22.04 11.55 -1.58
CA LYS A 179 -22.51 10.30 -0.95
C LYS A 179 -22.40 9.11 -1.88
N GLU A 180 -22.82 9.29 -3.13
CA GLU A 180 -22.73 8.28 -4.18
C GLU A 180 -21.27 8.04 -4.56
N TYR A 181 -20.47 9.11 -4.65
CA TYR A 181 -19.05 9.00 -4.98
C TYR A 181 -18.27 8.25 -3.90
N LEU A 182 -18.56 8.49 -2.63
CA LEU A 182 -17.99 7.76 -1.50
C LEU A 182 -18.20 6.25 -1.68
N ASN A 183 -19.41 5.82 -2.00
CA ASN A 183 -19.74 4.40 -2.17
C ASN A 183 -18.93 3.76 -3.31
N PHE A 184 -18.85 4.40 -4.47
CA PHE A 184 -18.10 3.87 -5.61
C PHE A 184 -16.59 3.86 -5.36
N ILE A 185 -16.05 4.90 -4.73
CA ILE A 185 -14.63 4.95 -4.34
C ILE A 185 -14.32 3.86 -3.32
N LEU A 186 -15.21 3.63 -2.35
CA LEU A 186 -15.01 2.68 -1.27
C LEU A 186 -15.11 1.22 -1.73
N ILE A 187 -16.05 0.90 -2.62
CA ILE A 187 -16.30 -0.47 -3.10
C ILE A 187 -15.31 -0.89 -4.18
N ALA A 188 -14.69 0.05 -4.89
CA ALA A 188 -13.69 -0.25 -5.91
C ALA A 188 -12.58 -1.17 -5.34
N GLU A 189 -12.34 -2.29 -6.02
CA GLU A 189 -11.34 -3.30 -5.65
C GLU A 189 -9.90 -2.87 -5.98
N PHE A 190 -9.54 -1.65 -5.57
CA PHE A 190 -8.24 -1.06 -5.77
C PHE A 190 -7.65 -0.58 -4.44
N ASP A 191 -6.68 -1.33 -3.94
CA ASP A 191 -6.00 -1.02 -2.68
C ASP A 191 -4.89 0.00 -2.91
N SER A 192 -5.20 1.25 -2.62
CA SER A 192 -4.27 2.36 -2.75
C SER A 192 -4.42 3.34 -1.60
N PHE A 193 -3.30 3.94 -1.20
CA PHE A 193 -3.34 5.05 -0.25
C PHE A 193 -4.06 6.27 -0.86
N GLU A 194 -4.10 6.34 -2.19
CA GLU A 194 -4.86 7.30 -2.99
C GLU A 194 -6.36 7.18 -2.72
N LYS A 195 -6.91 5.97 -2.53
CA LYS A 195 -8.30 5.75 -2.11
C LYS A 195 -8.59 6.38 -0.76
N ILE A 196 -7.72 6.14 0.23
CA ILE A 196 -7.84 6.71 1.59
C ILE A 196 -7.78 8.24 1.53
N LYS A 197 -6.82 8.80 0.78
CA LYS A 197 -6.72 10.25 0.54
C LYS A 197 -7.93 10.83 -0.17
N ALA A 198 -8.49 10.10 -1.13
CA ALA A 198 -9.66 10.53 -1.88
C ALA A 198 -10.88 10.66 -0.98
N ILE A 199 -11.14 9.64 -0.15
CA ILE A 199 -12.25 9.65 0.81
C ILE A 199 -12.04 10.77 1.84
N SER A 200 -10.84 10.88 2.41
CA SER A 200 -10.50 11.95 3.35
C SER A 200 -10.74 13.35 2.77
N LEU A 201 -10.25 13.62 1.55
CA LEU A 201 -10.46 14.89 0.87
C LEU A 201 -11.94 15.12 0.51
N LEU A 202 -12.68 14.07 0.19
CA LEU A 202 -14.10 14.16 -0.11
C LEU A 202 -14.90 14.57 1.14
N ILE A 203 -14.57 14.02 2.32
CA ILE A 203 -15.12 14.45 3.61
C ILE A 203 -14.76 15.92 3.87
N GLN A 204 -13.50 16.31 3.66
CA GLN A 204 -13.06 17.69 3.87
C GLN A 204 -13.78 18.69 2.96
N ARG A 205 -14.07 18.31 1.71
CA ARG A 205 -14.80 19.17 0.78
C ARG A 205 -16.31 19.16 1.02
N GLN A 206 -16.85 18.17 1.73
CA GLN A 206 -18.28 17.98 2.00
C GLN A 206 -18.47 17.41 3.41
N GLU A 207 -18.36 18.27 4.44
CA GLU A 207 -18.37 17.84 5.85
C GLU A 207 -19.64 17.07 6.24
N SER A 208 -20.76 17.27 5.53
CA SER A 208 -21.99 16.48 5.71
C SER A 208 -21.81 14.96 5.48
N LEU A 209 -20.69 14.54 4.87
CA LEU A 209 -20.35 13.12 4.72
C LEU A 209 -19.80 12.51 6.01
N LEU A 210 -19.32 13.32 6.96
CA LEU A 210 -18.67 12.82 8.17
C LEU A 210 -19.61 11.90 8.97
N GLU A 211 -20.87 12.31 9.14
CA GLU A 211 -21.88 11.49 9.81
C GLU A 211 -22.09 10.15 9.09
N GLN A 212 -22.24 10.18 7.77
CA GLN A 212 -22.40 8.97 6.98
C GLN A 212 -21.18 8.05 7.11
N VAL A 213 -19.96 8.58 7.02
CA VAL A 213 -18.73 7.77 7.17
C VAL A 213 -18.67 7.10 8.53
N LEU A 214 -19.04 7.81 9.60
CA LEU A 214 -19.10 7.25 10.94
C LEU A 214 -20.17 6.16 11.03
N ASP A 215 -21.38 6.41 10.54
CA ASP A 215 -22.46 5.43 10.54
C ASP A 215 -22.07 4.16 9.76
N GLU A 216 -21.36 4.28 8.65
CA GLU A 216 -20.92 3.17 7.81
C GLU A 216 -19.80 2.31 8.44
N ILE A 217 -18.98 2.89 9.32
CA ILE A 217 -17.99 2.12 10.11
C ILE A 217 -18.72 1.17 11.07
N PHE A 218 -19.81 1.63 11.68
CA PHE A 218 -20.57 0.85 12.67
C PHE A 218 -21.68 -0.01 12.02
N GLY A 219 -22.17 0.36 10.84
CA GLY A 219 -23.25 -0.33 10.12
C GLY A 219 -22.89 -1.70 9.57
N PHE A 220 -23.88 -2.48 9.15
CA PHE A 220 -23.69 -3.85 8.66
C PHE A 220 -23.33 -3.95 7.16
N TYR A 221 -23.46 -2.86 6.40
CA TYR A 221 -23.42 -2.87 4.94
C TYR A 221 -22.01 -3.10 4.37
N PHE A 222 -20.97 -2.60 5.04
CA PHE A 222 -19.60 -2.73 4.57
C PHE A 222 -18.83 -3.86 5.23
N ASN A 223 -18.00 -4.53 4.43
CA ASN A 223 -17.07 -5.54 4.92
C ASN A 223 -15.98 -4.90 5.82
N VAL A 224 -15.26 -5.74 6.57
CA VAL A 224 -14.21 -5.30 7.50
C VAL A 224 -13.16 -4.43 6.83
N LYS A 225 -12.74 -4.78 5.61
CA LYS A 225 -11.72 -4.03 4.86
C LYS A 225 -12.17 -2.59 4.56
N ASN A 226 -13.37 -2.42 4.02
CA ASN A 226 -13.93 -1.11 3.71
C ASN A 226 -14.07 -0.25 4.97
N LYS A 227 -14.49 -0.85 6.09
CA LYS A 227 -14.54 -0.16 7.39
C LYS A 227 -13.15 0.30 7.86
N VAL A 228 -12.12 -0.50 7.64
CA VAL A 228 -10.72 -0.13 7.92
C VAL A 228 -10.27 1.03 7.02
N ASP A 229 -10.61 1.01 5.73
CA ASP A 229 -10.32 2.12 4.81
C ASP A 229 -10.99 3.43 5.26
N LEU A 230 -12.24 3.35 5.73
CA LEU A 230 -12.95 4.51 6.30
C LEU A 230 -12.26 5.05 7.56
N ILE A 231 -11.83 4.17 8.47
CA ILE A 231 -11.09 4.57 9.67
C ILE A 231 -9.78 5.27 9.30
N PHE A 232 -8.99 4.72 8.38
CA PHE A 232 -7.77 5.38 7.91
C PHE A 232 -8.07 6.71 7.22
N SER A 233 -9.17 6.82 6.50
CA SER A 233 -9.59 8.07 5.87
C SER A 233 -9.94 9.13 6.90
N LEU A 234 -10.57 8.75 8.02
CA LEU A 234 -10.81 9.62 9.17
C LEU A 234 -9.50 10.05 9.85
N ILE A 235 -8.52 9.15 9.99
CA ILE A 235 -7.20 9.51 10.53
C ILE A 235 -6.55 10.59 9.65
N VAL A 236 -6.51 10.39 8.33
CA VAL A 236 -5.97 11.40 7.40
C VAL A 236 -6.76 12.69 7.50
N TYR A 237 -8.09 12.62 7.56
CA TYR A 237 -8.96 13.80 7.70
C TYR A 237 -8.65 14.62 8.96
N ILE A 238 -8.48 13.96 10.11
CA ILE A 238 -8.09 14.58 11.39
C ILE A 238 -6.69 15.20 11.31
N GLU A 239 -5.77 14.58 10.58
CA GLU A 239 -4.40 15.08 10.45
C GLU A 239 -4.31 16.29 9.51
N THR A 240 -5.20 16.41 8.52
CA THR A 240 -5.09 17.42 7.45
C THR A 240 -6.20 18.48 7.44
N SER A 241 -7.29 18.30 8.18
CA SER A 241 -8.41 19.25 8.18
C SER A 241 -8.21 20.38 9.20
N GLU A 242 -8.46 21.62 8.77
CA GLU A 242 -8.40 22.81 9.63
C GLU A 242 -9.69 23.01 10.46
N SER A 243 -10.83 22.45 10.02
CA SER A 243 -12.16 22.64 10.62
C SER A 243 -12.77 21.37 11.25
N CYS A 244 -11.97 20.35 11.54
CA CYS A 244 -12.48 19.08 12.05
C CYS A 244 -13.10 19.19 13.45
N ASP A 245 -14.35 18.76 13.61
CA ASP A 245 -15.00 18.60 14.91
C ASP A 245 -14.57 17.27 15.58
N TYR A 246 -13.43 17.32 16.28
CA TYR A 246 -12.87 16.16 16.99
C TYR A 246 -13.80 15.63 18.09
N ARG A 247 -14.62 16.50 18.70
CA ARG A 247 -15.52 16.11 19.80
C ARG A 247 -16.68 15.28 19.27
N TYR A 248 -17.25 15.68 18.14
CA TYR A 248 -18.31 14.93 17.47
C TYR A 248 -17.83 13.52 17.07
N ILE A 249 -16.64 13.41 16.48
CA ILE A 249 -16.06 12.12 16.09
C ILE A 249 -15.84 11.24 17.32
N LEU A 250 -15.22 11.79 18.38
CA LEU A 250 -14.98 11.06 19.62
C LEU A 250 -16.29 10.57 20.27
N GLN A 251 -17.31 11.41 20.29
CA GLN A 251 -18.63 11.07 20.82
C GLN A 251 -19.23 9.88 20.06
N LYS A 252 -19.33 9.97 18.73
CA LYS A 252 -19.89 8.92 17.88
C LYS A 252 -19.16 7.59 18.04
N ILE A 253 -17.82 7.61 18.13
CA ILE A 253 -17.04 6.38 18.36
C ILE A 253 -17.37 5.79 19.73
N THR A 254 -17.40 6.62 20.78
CA THR A 254 -17.63 6.16 22.16
C THR A 254 -19.02 5.54 22.33
N GLU A 255 -20.05 6.12 21.69
CA GLU A 255 -21.43 5.61 21.72
C GLU A 255 -21.55 4.23 21.04
N ASN A 256 -20.83 4.01 19.94
CA ASN A 256 -21.03 2.83 19.08
C ASN A 256 -19.95 1.73 19.22
N LYS A 257 -18.88 1.96 19.99
CA LYS A 257 -17.74 1.02 20.11
C LYS A 257 -18.10 -0.35 20.70
N LYS A 258 -19.19 -0.48 21.46
CA LYS A 258 -19.49 -1.71 22.23
C LYS A 258 -19.85 -2.92 21.37
N GLU A 259 -20.18 -2.73 20.09
CA GLU A 259 -20.72 -3.78 19.21
C GLU A 259 -19.89 -4.02 17.93
N VAL A 260 -18.59 -3.71 17.95
CA VAL A 260 -17.74 -3.82 16.75
C VAL A 260 -16.85 -5.06 16.73
N HIS A 261 -16.58 -5.55 15.53
CA HIS A 261 -15.62 -6.63 15.30
C HIS A 261 -14.22 -6.24 15.81
N HIS A 262 -13.49 -7.16 16.46
CA HIS A 262 -12.21 -6.89 17.12
C HIS A 262 -11.14 -6.21 16.22
N VAL A 263 -11.13 -6.52 14.92
CA VAL A 263 -10.25 -5.84 13.94
C VAL A 263 -10.60 -4.37 13.83
N ILE A 264 -11.89 -4.04 13.73
CA ILE A 264 -12.39 -2.65 13.67
C ILE A 264 -12.06 -1.94 14.97
N GLU A 265 -12.24 -2.61 16.11
CA GLU A 265 -11.88 -2.08 17.43
C GLU A 265 -10.40 -1.68 17.50
N LYS A 266 -9.49 -2.52 16.99
CA LYS A 266 -8.04 -2.24 16.95
C LYS A 266 -7.75 -0.92 16.22
N TYR A 267 -8.35 -0.72 15.04
CA TYR A 267 -8.11 0.50 14.26
C TYR A 267 -8.84 1.71 14.83
N LEU A 268 -10.01 1.53 15.45
CA LEU A 268 -10.69 2.58 16.21
C LEU A 268 -9.85 3.06 17.39
N ASN A 269 -9.11 2.18 18.06
CA ASN A 269 -8.19 2.60 19.13
C ASN A 269 -7.08 3.52 18.60
N VAL A 270 -6.53 3.24 17.41
CA VAL A 270 -5.54 4.12 16.75
C VAL A 270 -6.15 5.50 16.46
N LEU A 271 -7.39 5.52 15.94
CA LEU A 271 -8.12 6.76 15.70
C LEU A 271 -8.40 7.54 16.99
N LEU A 272 -8.77 6.86 18.07
CA LEU A 272 -9.01 7.45 19.38
C LEU A 272 -7.75 8.08 19.97
N ASP A 273 -6.59 7.43 19.82
CA ASP A 273 -5.32 7.99 20.28
C ASP A 273 -4.98 9.28 19.52
N LYS A 274 -5.21 9.31 18.20
CA LYS A 274 -5.06 10.52 17.39
C LYS A 274 -6.00 11.66 17.78
N LEU A 275 -7.23 11.33 18.18
CA LEU A 275 -8.20 12.33 18.64
C LEU A 275 -7.80 12.92 20.00
N LYS A 276 -7.25 12.11 20.91
CA LYS A 276 -6.77 12.58 22.22
C LYS A 276 -5.62 13.57 22.10
N ASP A 277 -4.73 13.39 21.13
CA ASP A 277 -3.62 14.32 20.87
C ASP A 277 -4.08 15.71 20.40
N ARG A 278 -5.36 15.85 20.02
CA ARG A 278 -5.95 17.07 19.43
C ARG A 278 -6.96 17.79 20.33
N LEU A 279 -7.35 17.18 21.46
CA LEU A 279 -8.32 17.70 22.44
C LEU A 279 -7.61 18.31 23.65
#